data_AF-A0A920AQ52-F1
#
_entry.id   AF-A0A920AQ52-F1
#
_cell.length_a   1.000
_cell.length_b   1.000
_cell.length_c   1.000
_cell.angle_alpha   90.00
_cell.angle_beta   90.00
_cell.angle_gamma   90.00
#
_symmetry.space_group_name_H-M   'P 1'
#
loop_
_entity.id
_entity.type
_entity.pdbx_description
1 polymer ?
#
loop_
_entity_poly.entity_id
_entity_poly.type
_entity_poly.pdbx_seq_one_letter_code
_entity_poly.pdbx_strand_id
1 'polypeptide(L)' 'MVFVSCFTIEPNSDRVEEYLDDFEQEVLAGEGSELWITGYQVQHMKDHENPKIRIFESTADLIKEL' A
#
# COMPACT_ATOMS: atom_id res chain seq x y z
N MET A 1 -13.11 5.25 -1.20
CA MET A 1 -12.13 5.95 -2.06
C MET A 1 -10.85 5.15 -2.00
N VAL A 2 -10.35 4.71 -3.15
CA VAL A 2 -9.15 3.88 -3.23
C VAL A 2 -7.99 4.72 -3.71
N PHE A 3 -6.91 4.76 -2.93
CA PHE A 3 -5.63 5.34 -3.32
C PHE A 3 -4.73 4.22 -3.83
N VAL A 4 -4.07 4.43 -4.97
CA VAL A 4 -3.18 3.44 -5.56
C VAL A 4 -1.76 3.98 -5.62
N SER A 5 -0.82 3.28 -4.99
CA SER A 5 0.61 3.61 -4.97
C SER A 5 1.43 2.50 -5.66
N CYS A 6 2.40 2.89 -6.49
CA CYS A 6 3.26 1.95 -7.21
C CYS A 6 4.72 2.10 -6.77
N PHE A 7 5.22 1.15 -5.99
CA PHE A 7 6.57 1.16 -5.41
C PHE A 7 7.52 0.35 -6.29
N THR A 8 8.18 1.03 -7.23
CA THR A 8 9.10 0.40 -8.19
C THR A 8 10.56 0.49 -7.74
N ILE A 9 11.06 1.71 -7.52
CA ILE A 9 12.45 1.99 -7.11
C ILE A 9 12.49 2.49 -5.66
N GLU A 10 11.52 3.31 -5.27
CA GLU A 10 11.34 3.88 -3.92
C GLU A 10 9.89 3.66 -3.45
N PRO A 11 9.61 3.74 -2.13
CA PRO A 11 10.56 3.94 -1.03
C PRO A 11 11.43 2.70 -0.74
N ASN A 12 12.62 2.91 -0.16
CA ASN A 12 13.45 1.81 0.34
C ASN A 12 12.73 1.08 1.48
N SER A 13 12.97 -0.22 1.63
CA SER A 13 12.35 -1.10 2.66
C SER A 13 12.29 -0.46 4.04
N ASP A 14 13.34 0.28 4.42
CA ASP A 14 13.49 0.87 5.75
C ASP A 14 12.53 2.05 6.01
N ARG A 15 11.95 2.65 4.95
CA ARG A 15 11.03 3.79 5.03
C ARG A 15 9.61 3.45 4.65
N VAL A 16 9.37 2.23 4.17
CA VAL A 16 8.03 1.78 3.76
C VAL A 16 7.09 1.78 4.97
N GLU A 17 7.52 1.22 6.11
CA GLU A 17 6.70 1.16 7.32
C GLU A 17 6.33 2.57 7.83
N GLU A 18 7.32 3.49 7.90
CA GLU A 18 7.09 4.89 8.27
C GLU A 18 6.06 5.56 7.34
N TYR A 19 6.18 5.33 6.02
CA TYR A 19 5.21 5.84 5.05
C TYR A 19 3.80 5.27 5.28
N LEU A 20 3.67 3.97 5.58
CA LEU A 20 2.37 3.34 5.82
C LEU A 20 1.73 3.88 7.09
N ASP A 21 2.50 4.02 8.17
CA ASP A 21 2.04 4.57 9.45
C ASP A 21 1.54 6.02 9.28
N ASP A 22 2.31 6.86 8.58
CA ASP A 22 1.93 8.24 8.30
C ASP A 22 0.65 8.29 7.43
N PHE A 23 0.59 7.47 6.37
CA PHE A 23 -0.57 7.43 5.48
C PHE A 23 -1.83 6.94 6.22
N GLU A 24 -1.67 5.97 7.12
CA GLU A 24 -2.76 5.49 7.95
C GLU A 24 -3.33 6.61 8.83
N GLN A 25 -2.45 7.37 9.51
CA GLN A 25 -2.85 8.43 10.42
C GLN A 25 -3.46 9.65 9.70
N GLU A 26 -2.93 10.01 8.54
CA GLU A 26 -3.35 11.23 7.84
C GLU A 26 -4.53 11.01 6.88
N VAL A 27 -4.58 9.84 6.22
CA VAL A 27 -5.51 9.59 5.10
C VAL A 27 -6.53 8.51 5.43
N LEU A 28 -6.13 7.44 6.14
CA LEU A 28 -7.00 6.31 6.46
C LEU A 28 -7.73 6.44 7.81
N ALA A 29 -7.47 7.50 8.58
CA ALA A 29 -8.15 7.78 9.85
C ALA A 29 -9.66 7.99 9.70
N GLY A 30 -10.13 8.37 8.50
CA GLY A 30 -11.55 8.47 8.17
C GLY A 30 -12.20 7.12 7.81
N GLU A 31 -13.53 7.14 7.65
CA GLU A 31 -14.26 6.00 7.11
C GLU A 31 -14.28 6.02 5.58
N GLY A 32 -14.10 4.84 4.97
CA GLY A 32 -14.29 4.63 3.54
C GLY A 32 -13.07 4.87 2.63
N SER A 33 -11.88 5.09 3.18
CA SER A 33 -10.62 5.16 2.41
C SER A 33 -9.81 3.87 2.54
N GLU A 34 -9.19 3.45 1.44
CA GLU A 34 -8.28 2.30 1.35
C GLU A 34 -7.02 2.68 0.59
N LEU A 35 -5.90 2.05 0.93
CA LEU A 35 -4.63 2.18 0.22
C LEU A 35 -4.26 0.84 -0.42
N TRP A 36 -4.09 0.85 -1.73
CA TRP A 36 -3.70 -0.32 -2.51
C TRP A 36 -2.30 -0.09 -3.10
N ILE A 37 -1.41 -1.04 -2.87
CA ILE A 37 0.01 -0.91 -3.20
C ILE A 37 0.40 -2.02 -4.16
N THR A 38 1.16 -1.68 -5.20
CA THR A 38 1.77 -2.64 -6.12
C THR A 38 3.18 -2.21 -6.51
N GLY A 39 3.87 -3.01 -7.32
CA GLY A 39 5.21 -2.71 -7.82
C GLY A 39 6.28 -3.67 -7.28
N TYR A 40 7.50 -3.53 -7.78
CA TYR A 40 8.58 -4.47 -7.47
C TYR A 40 8.98 -4.48 -5.98
N GLN A 41 8.86 -3.38 -5.26
CA GLN A 41 9.28 -3.31 -3.86
C GLN A 41 8.35 -4.09 -2.93
N VAL A 42 7.11 -4.38 -3.34
CA VAL A 42 6.14 -5.06 -2.48
C VAL A 42 6.55 -6.47 -2.08
N GLN A 43 7.39 -7.14 -2.89
CA GLN A 43 7.94 -8.46 -2.56
C GLN A 43 8.84 -8.46 -1.32
N HIS A 44 9.31 -7.29 -0.89
CA HIS A 44 10.15 -7.12 0.30
C HIS A 44 9.36 -6.53 1.48
N MET A 45 8.08 -6.21 1.28
CA MET A 45 7.19 -5.73 2.34
C MET A 45 6.68 -6.91 3.14
N LYS A 46 6.47 -6.70 4.44
CA LYS A 46 5.76 -7.67 5.28
C LYS A 46 4.26 -7.41 5.18
N ASP A 47 3.48 -8.43 5.53
CA ASP A 47 2.04 -8.25 5.71
C ASP A 47 1.80 -7.18 6.77
N HIS A 48 1.02 -6.17 6.40
CA HIS A 48 0.68 -5.07 7.28
C HIS A 48 -0.62 -5.39 8.02
N GLU A 49 -0.69 -5.05 9.32
CA GLU A 49 -1.82 -5.46 10.18
C GLU A 49 -3.12 -4.74 9.85
N ASN A 50 -3.05 -3.59 9.17
CA ASN A 50 -4.21 -2.78 8.84
C ASN A 50 -4.98 -3.35 7.63
N PRO A 51 -6.26 -3.77 7.80
CA PRO A 51 -7.06 -4.33 6.70
C PRO A 51 -7.43 -3.31 5.61
N LYS A 52 -7.23 -2.00 5.85
CA LYS A 52 -7.44 -0.94 4.85
C LYS A 52 -6.26 -0.81 3.88
N ILE A 53 -5.13 -1.48 4.15
CA ILE A 53 -3.94 -1.48 3.31
C ILE A 53 -3.85 -2.84 2.61
N ARG A 54 -3.91 -2.84 1.28
CA ARG A 54 -3.85 -4.05 0.45
C ARG A 54 -2.62 -4.01 -0.43
N ILE A 55 -1.88 -5.12 -0.45
CA ILE A 55 -0.66 -5.27 -1.23
C ILE A 55 -0.89 -6.26 -2.37
N PHE A 56 -0.51 -5.88 -3.57
CA PHE A 56 -0.66 -6.66 -4.80
C PHE A 56 0.70 -6.90 -5.45
N GLU A 57 1.08 -8.17 -5.60
CA GLU A 57 2.35 -8.58 -6.23
C GLU A 57 2.45 -8.15 -7.70
N SER A 58 1.32 -7.94 -8.37
CA SER A 58 1.29 -7.43 -9.74
C SER A 58 0.18 -6.42 -9.97
N THR A 59 0.41 -5.49 -10.90
CA THR A 59 -0.63 -4.57 -11.37
C THR A 59 -1.81 -5.32 -11.99
N ALA A 60 -1.57 -6.50 -12.56
CA ALA A 60 -2.64 -7.34 -13.10
C ALA A 60 -3.57 -7.86 -12.00
N ASP A 61 -3.06 -8.18 -10.81
CA ASP A 61 -3.88 -8.62 -9.68
C ASP A 61 -4.66 -7.47 -9.08
N LEU A 62 -4.05 -6.28 -9.00
CA LEU A 62 -4.75 -5.06 -8.61
C LEU A 62 -5.95 -4.78 -9.54
N ILE A 63 -5.75 -4.90 -10.86
CA ILE A 63 -6.81 -4.65 -11.85
C ILE A 63 -7.99 -5.62 -11.72
N LYS A 64 -7.78 -6.84 -11.23
CA LYS A 64 -8.89 -7.81 -11.04
C LYS A 64 -9.81 -7.42 -9.88
N GLU A 65 -9.34 -6.61 -8.95
CA GLU A 65 -10.08 -6.17 -7.77
C GLU A 65 -10.78 -4.81 -7.96
N LEU A 66 -10.39 -4.06 -9.00
CA LEU A 66 -11.06 -2.82 -9.44
C LEU A 66 -12.43 -3.12 -10.05
#